data_AF-A0A285D4Z0-F1
#
_entry.id   AF-A0A285D4Z0-F1
#
_cell.length_a   1.000
_cell.length_b   1.000
_cell.length_c   1.000
_cell.angle_alpha   90.00
_cell.angle_beta   90.00
_cell.angle_gamma   90.00
#
_symmetry.space_group_name_H-M   'P 1'
#
loop_
_entity.id
_entity.type
_entity.pdbx_description
1 polymer ?
#
loop_
_entity_poly.entity_id
_entity_poly.type
_entity_poly.pdbx_seq_one_letter_code
_entity_poly.pdbx_strand_id
1 'polypeptide(L)'
;MSIKCDVIQDLLPSYIDGLTSEESNKLVKGHLSVCHSCSEIYDEIKHDIPNALENTDKPSDNSERKLVKRIKNKIITVVATLIITFSFLGFFVGTFGNVLFQEGNPIPVISSIIKLEFTNAEYVEFSNATNRFISEIKSSDDRYSVVKKYMSERGWAFKEQMGSGLIFENEAEQIVIETRLYTKNYFIWSVPEKETEETFFNAT
;
A
#
# COMPACT_ATOMS: atom_id res chain seq x y z
N MET A 1 -67.34 -37.26 1.00
CA MET A 1 -67.69 -37.18 2.44
C MET A 1 -67.49 -35.74 2.82
N SER A 2 -68.58 -34.99 2.97
CA SER A 2 -68.50 -33.55 3.25
C SER A 2 -67.95 -33.35 4.67
N ILE A 3 -66.81 -32.69 4.79
CA ILE A 3 -66.25 -32.30 6.08
C ILE A 3 -67.25 -31.36 6.74
N LYS A 4 -67.52 -31.57 8.04
CA LYS A 4 -68.47 -30.75 8.78
C LYS A 4 -67.96 -29.31 8.88
N CYS A 5 -68.86 -28.34 8.71
CA CYS A 5 -68.55 -26.92 8.80
C CYS A 5 -67.86 -26.57 10.13
N ASP A 6 -68.27 -27.18 11.25
CA ASP A 6 -67.70 -26.96 12.58
C ASP A 6 -66.18 -27.19 12.60
N VAL A 7 -65.71 -28.25 11.93
CA VAL A 7 -64.28 -28.58 11.84
C VAL A 7 -63.54 -27.53 11.01
N ILE A 8 -64.18 -26.99 9.97
CA ILE A 8 -63.58 -25.97 9.12
C ILE A 8 -63.52 -24.64 9.87
N GLN A 9 -64.59 -24.27 10.58
CA GLN A 9 -64.67 -23.04 11.38
C GLN A 9 -63.62 -23.02 12.49
N ASP A 10 -63.42 -24.14 13.20
CA ASP A 10 -62.37 -24.27 14.23
C ASP A 10 -60.95 -24.07 13.65
N LEU A 11 -60.75 -24.45 12.38
CA LEU A 11 -59.48 -24.30 11.69
C LEU A 11 -59.28 -22.90 11.06
N LEU A 12 -60.34 -22.10 10.88
CA LEU A 12 -60.24 -20.80 10.19
C LEU A 12 -59.24 -19.83 10.84
N PRO A 13 -59.20 -19.63 12.17
CA PRO A 13 -58.24 -18.71 12.79
C PRO A 13 -56.78 -19.12 12.49
N SER A 14 -56.44 -20.40 12.74
CA SER A 14 -55.09 -20.91 12.47
C SER A 14 -54.73 -20.94 10.98
N TYR A 15 -55.73 -21.13 10.11
CA TYR A 15 -55.57 -21.07 8.66
C TYR A 15 -55.29 -19.63 8.18
N ILE A 16 -55.99 -18.64 8.73
CA ILE A 16 -55.76 -17.21 8.45
C ILE A 16 -54.37 -16.79 8.94
N ASP A 17 -53.94 -17.27 10.11
CA ASP A 17 -52.61 -17.01 10.68
C ASP A 17 -51.47 -17.78 9.97
N GLY A 18 -51.78 -18.66 9.01
CA GLY A 18 -50.79 -19.45 8.26
C GLY A 18 -50.10 -20.55 9.08
N LEU A 19 -50.72 -21.00 10.19
CA LEU A 19 -50.18 -21.99 11.12
C LEU A 19 -50.64 -23.43 10.82
N THR A 20 -51.44 -23.63 9.78
CA THR A 20 -51.95 -24.94 9.36
C THR A 20 -51.02 -25.65 8.37
N SER A 21 -51.03 -26.99 8.39
CA SER A 21 -50.26 -27.80 7.45
C SER A 21 -50.78 -27.69 6.01
N GLU A 22 -49.95 -28.01 5.02
CA GLU A 22 -50.32 -27.93 3.59
C GLU A 22 -51.56 -28.77 3.26
N GLU A 23 -51.68 -29.95 3.87
CA GLU A 23 -52.86 -30.81 3.72
C GLU A 23 -54.11 -30.16 4.30
N SER A 24 -54.01 -29.54 5.48
CA SER A 24 -55.11 -28.78 6.09
C SER A 24 -55.52 -27.58 5.23
N ASN A 25 -54.56 -26.91 4.59
CA ASN A 25 -54.82 -25.78 3.69
C ASN A 25 -55.64 -26.21 2.47
N LYS A 26 -55.34 -27.36 1.87
CA LYS A 26 -56.10 -27.91 0.73
C LYS A 26 -57.53 -28.23 1.15
N LEU A 27 -57.72 -28.78 2.36
CA LEU A 27 -59.03 -29.12 2.91
C LEU A 27 -59.89 -27.87 3.16
N VAL A 28 -59.32 -26.85 3.81
CA VAL A 28 -60.03 -25.59 4.08
C VAL A 28 -60.39 -24.86 2.78
N LYS A 29 -59.44 -24.71 1.84
CA LYS A 29 -59.70 -24.10 0.52
C LYS A 29 -60.78 -24.83 -0.27
N GLY A 30 -60.74 -26.16 -0.26
CA GLY A 30 -61.72 -26.99 -0.95
C GLY A 30 -63.13 -26.88 -0.36
N HIS A 31 -63.27 -26.62 0.94
CA HIS A 31 -64.56 -26.42 1.58
C HIS A 31 -65.09 -24.99 1.37
N LEU A 32 -64.24 -23.97 1.46
CA LEU A 32 -64.61 -22.57 1.24
C LEU A 32 -65.14 -22.32 -0.19
N SER A 33 -64.68 -23.07 -1.19
CA SER A 33 -65.16 -22.93 -2.57
C SER A 33 -66.58 -23.47 -2.81
N VAL A 34 -67.12 -24.28 -1.89
CA VAL A 34 -68.44 -24.93 -2.02
C VAL A 34 -69.42 -24.57 -0.91
N CYS A 35 -68.96 -23.99 0.21
CA CYS A 35 -69.78 -23.65 1.36
C CYS A 35 -69.81 -22.13 1.59
N HIS A 36 -70.96 -21.51 1.25
CA HIS A 36 -71.14 -20.06 1.38
C HIS A 36 -71.04 -19.57 2.83
N SER A 37 -71.64 -20.29 3.79
CA SER A 37 -71.60 -19.90 5.21
C SER A 37 -70.20 -19.87 5.80
N CYS A 38 -69.32 -20.81 5.41
CA CYS A 38 -67.93 -20.82 5.87
C CYS A 38 -67.10 -19.73 5.17
N SER A 39 -67.45 -19.35 3.93
CA SER A 39 -66.82 -18.24 3.22
C SER A 39 -67.11 -16.90 3.88
N GLU A 40 -68.36 -16.65 4.28
CA GLU A 40 -68.74 -15.41 4.96
C GLU A 40 -67.99 -15.25 6.29
N ILE A 41 -67.91 -16.31 7.09
CA ILE A 41 -67.17 -16.31 8.36
C ILE A 41 -65.67 -16.05 8.14
N TYR A 42 -65.08 -16.64 7.10
CA TYR A 42 -63.69 -16.40 6.75
C TYR A 42 -63.44 -14.92 6.38
N ASP A 43 -64.34 -14.32 5.58
CA ASP A 43 -64.22 -12.92 5.19
C ASP A 43 -64.43 -11.96 6.37
N GLU A 44 -65.35 -12.29 7.29
CA GLU A 44 -65.58 -11.54 8.54
C GLU A 44 -64.33 -11.54 9.44
N ILE A 45 -63.76 -12.72 9.72
CA ILE A 45 -62.54 -12.84 10.55
C ILE A 45 -61.35 -12.15 9.88
N LYS A 46 -61.28 -12.18 8.54
CA LYS A 46 -60.21 -11.52 7.78
C LYS A 46 -60.35 -9.99 7.78
N HIS A 47 -61.56 -9.45 7.88
CA HIS A 47 -61.83 -8.00 7.84
C HIS A 47 -61.43 -7.28 9.14
N ASP A 48 -61.33 -7.99 10.27
CA ASP A 48 -60.92 -7.43 11.56
C ASP A 48 -59.39 -7.36 11.76
N ILE A 49 -58.61 -7.77 10.77
CA ILE A 49 -57.15 -7.69 10.81
C ILE A 49 -56.71 -6.39 10.12
N PRO A 50 -56.03 -5.44 10.80
CA PRO A 50 -55.36 -4.34 10.12
C PRO A 50 -54.38 -4.94 9.10
N ASN A 51 -54.53 -4.59 7.82
CA ASN A 51 -53.64 -4.98 6.72
C ASN A 51 -52.19 -4.57 7.01
N ALA A 52 -51.47 -5.41 7.77
CA ALA A 52 -50.09 -5.18 8.16
C ALA A 52 -49.15 -6.32 7.71
N LEU A 53 -49.67 -7.44 7.19
CA LEU A 53 -48.87 -8.63 6.87
C LEU A 53 -49.26 -9.33 5.56
N GLU A 54 -49.59 -8.60 4.49
CA GLU A 54 -49.45 -9.15 3.14
C GLU A 54 -47.99 -9.03 2.69
N ASN A 55 -47.10 -9.76 3.38
CA ASN A 55 -45.74 -10.02 2.94
C ASN A 55 -45.70 -11.35 2.18
N THR A 56 -46.07 -11.31 0.90
CA THR A 56 -45.57 -12.30 -0.07
C THR A 56 -44.36 -11.70 -0.77
N ASP A 57 -43.17 -12.17 -0.41
CA ASP A 57 -41.90 -12.09 -1.16
C ASP A 57 -41.80 -11.00 -2.24
N LYS A 58 -41.49 -9.77 -1.84
CA LYS A 58 -40.78 -8.79 -2.67
C LYS A 58 -39.80 -7.99 -1.80
N PRO A 59 -38.55 -7.76 -2.26
CA PRO A 59 -37.45 -7.35 -1.40
C PRO A 59 -37.60 -5.89 -0.96
N SER A 60 -38.07 -5.67 0.26
CA SER A 60 -37.92 -4.40 0.99
C SER A 60 -36.51 -4.28 1.60
N ASP A 61 -35.47 -4.63 0.83
CA ASP A 61 -34.07 -4.47 1.21
C ASP A 61 -33.20 -4.40 -0.06
N ASN A 62 -33.48 -3.41 -0.91
CA ASN A 62 -32.57 -3.05 -1.99
C ASN A 62 -31.57 -1.99 -1.52
N SER A 63 -31.92 -1.17 -0.53
CA SER A 63 -31.05 -0.13 0.02
C SER A 63 -29.92 -0.69 0.88
N GLU A 64 -30.19 -1.61 1.81
CA GLU A 64 -29.15 -2.12 2.72
C GLU A 64 -28.23 -3.09 1.99
N ARG A 65 -28.76 -3.99 1.14
CA ARG A 65 -27.92 -4.84 0.26
C ARG A 65 -27.03 -4.02 -0.68
N LYS A 66 -27.54 -2.93 -1.25
CA LYS A 66 -26.76 -2.05 -2.13
C LYS A 66 -25.73 -1.23 -1.35
N LEU A 67 -26.03 -0.83 -0.11
CA LEU A 67 -25.08 -0.18 0.79
C LEU A 67 -23.97 -1.14 1.22
N VAL A 68 -24.31 -2.35 1.67
CA VAL A 68 -23.36 -3.39 2.07
C VAL A 68 -22.47 -3.79 0.88
N LYS A 69 -23.03 -3.96 -0.32
CA LYS A 69 -22.25 -4.27 -1.54
C LYS A 69 -21.31 -3.12 -1.91
N ARG A 70 -21.74 -1.85 -1.77
CA ARG A 70 -20.88 -0.67 -1.98
C ARG A 70 -19.74 -0.61 -0.95
N ILE A 71 -20.02 -0.90 0.33
CA ILE A 71 -19.01 -0.92 1.38
C ILE A 71 -18.00 -2.06 1.14
N LYS A 72 -18.48 -3.28 0.86
CA LYS A 72 -17.61 -4.43 0.52
C LYS A 72 -16.71 -4.12 -0.68
N ASN A 73 -17.26 -3.54 -1.75
CA ASN A 73 -16.45 -3.18 -2.92
C ASN A 73 -15.39 -2.11 -2.58
N LYS A 74 -15.73 -1.09 -1.78
CA LYS A 74 -14.76 -0.09 -1.31
C LYS A 74 -13.64 -0.74 -0.47
N ILE A 75 -13.98 -1.64 0.45
CA ILE A 75 -13.01 -2.36 1.26
C ILE A 75 -12.09 -3.21 0.37
N ILE A 76 -12.66 -3.96 -0.59
CA ILE A 76 -11.87 -4.75 -1.54
C ILE A 76 -10.93 -3.86 -2.34
N THR A 77 -11.39 -2.69 -2.82
CA THR A 77 -10.53 -1.74 -3.53
C THR A 77 -9.39 -1.25 -2.63
N VAL A 78 -9.68 -0.84 -1.39
CA VAL A 78 -8.64 -0.37 -0.44
C VAL A 78 -7.62 -1.48 -0.14
N VAL A 79 -8.09 -2.68 0.17
CA VAL A 79 -7.21 -3.83 0.45
C VAL A 79 -6.36 -4.18 -0.77
N ALA A 80 -6.96 -4.23 -1.96
CA ALA A 80 -6.22 -4.48 -3.20
C ALA A 80 -5.16 -3.40 -3.44
N THR A 81 -5.49 -2.12 -3.25
CA THR A 81 -4.50 -1.03 -3.40
C THR A 81 -3.35 -1.15 -2.41
N LEU A 82 -3.62 -1.52 -1.15
CA LEU A 82 -2.58 -1.73 -0.14
C LEU A 82 -1.68 -2.91 -0.50
N ILE A 83 -2.27 -4.04 -0.91
CA ILE A 83 -1.48 -5.22 -1.33
C ILE A 83 -0.57 -4.85 -2.50
N ILE A 84 -1.09 -4.12 -3.49
CA ILE A 84 -0.32 -3.66 -4.64
C ILE A 84 0.81 -2.74 -4.18
N THR A 85 0.55 -1.72 -3.34
CA THR A 85 1.60 -0.79 -2.89
C THR A 85 2.68 -1.49 -2.09
N PHE A 86 2.33 -2.40 -1.17
CA PHE A 86 3.30 -3.19 -0.41
C PHE A 86 4.09 -4.14 -1.30
N SER A 87 3.45 -4.74 -2.31
CA SER A 87 4.13 -5.62 -3.26
C SER A 87 5.14 -4.85 -4.11
N PHE A 88 4.78 -3.66 -4.60
CA PHE A 88 5.70 -2.76 -5.30
C PHE A 88 6.86 -2.32 -4.41
N LEU A 89 6.58 -1.94 -3.16
CA LEU A 89 7.61 -1.54 -2.22
C LEU A 89 8.56 -2.71 -1.91
N GLY A 90 8.04 -3.90 -1.67
CA GLY A 90 8.82 -5.11 -1.46
C GLY A 90 9.68 -5.48 -2.67
N PHE A 91 9.13 -5.41 -3.88
CA PHE A 91 9.89 -5.62 -5.11
C PHE A 91 11.01 -4.59 -5.29
N PHE A 92 10.71 -3.31 -5.04
CA PHE A 92 11.68 -2.23 -5.15
C PHE A 92 12.82 -2.39 -4.14
N VAL A 93 12.51 -2.70 -2.88
CA VAL A 93 13.53 -2.98 -1.84
C VAL A 93 14.31 -4.25 -2.16
N GLY A 94 13.67 -5.30 -2.67
CA GLY A 94 14.36 -6.55 -3.03
C GLY A 94 15.33 -6.39 -4.20
N THR A 95 14.99 -5.57 -5.19
CA THR A 95 15.81 -5.35 -6.39
C THR A 95 16.87 -4.26 -6.22
N PHE A 96 16.52 -3.15 -5.57
CA PHE A 96 17.40 -1.98 -5.40
C PHE A 96 17.94 -1.79 -3.98
N GLY A 97 17.48 -2.56 -2.99
CA GLY A 97 17.90 -2.41 -1.61
C GLY A 97 19.41 -2.54 -1.43
N ASN A 98 20.04 -3.53 -2.07
CA ASN A 98 21.49 -3.71 -2.00
C ASN A 98 22.28 -2.50 -2.50
N VAL A 99 21.75 -1.76 -3.49
CA VAL A 99 22.38 -0.56 -4.05
C VAL A 99 22.13 0.64 -3.14
N LEU A 100 20.89 0.82 -2.67
CA LEU A 100 20.51 1.97 -1.85
C LEU A 100 21.19 1.93 -0.47
N PHE A 101 21.22 0.76 0.17
CA PHE A 101 21.74 0.62 1.53
C PHE A 101 23.25 0.35 1.58
N GLN A 102 23.97 0.47 0.45
CA GLN A 102 25.41 0.25 0.39
C GLN A 102 26.21 1.18 1.33
N GLU A 103 25.69 2.39 1.54
CA GLU A 103 26.29 3.45 2.38
C GLU A 103 25.62 3.55 3.76
N GLY A 104 24.89 2.50 4.17
CA GLY A 104 24.08 2.50 5.39
C GLY A 104 22.79 3.31 5.20
N ASN A 105 22.84 4.63 5.44
CA ASN A 105 21.67 5.49 5.27
C ASN A 105 21.61 6.04 3.82
N PRO A 106 20.61 5.66 3.00
CA PRO A 106 20.51 6.14 1.62
C PRO A 106 20.06 7.59 1.51
N ILE A 107 19.41 8.16 2.54
CA ILE A 107 18.73 9.46 2.44
C ILE A 107 19.68 10.60 2.07
N PRO A 108 20.88 10.75 2.69
CA PRO A 108 21.83 11.80 2.30
C PRO A 108 22.35 11.65 0.87
N VAL A 109 22.54 10.40 0.40
CA VAL A 109 23.04 10.14 -0.94
C VAL A 109 21.97 10.45 -1.99
N ILE A 110 20.73 9.97 -1.78
CA ILE A 110 19.60 10.26 -2.66
C ILE A 110 19.31 11.76 -2.72
N SER A 111 19.27 12.44 -1.58
CA SER A 111 19.01 13.90 -1.56
C SER A 111 20.11 14.68 -2.29
N SER A 112 21.36 14.20 -2.22
CA SER A 112 22.48 14.78 -2.94
C SER A 112 22.43 14.53 -4.44
N ILE A 113 21.98 13.35 -4.88
CA ILE A 113 21.71 13.05 -6.30
C ILE A 113 20.60 13.97 -6.84
N ILE A 114 19.48 14.07 -6.11
CA ILE A 114 18.41 15.00 -6.45
C ILE A 114 18.97 16.41 -6.58
N LYS A 115 19.79 16.86 -5.62
CA LYS A 115 20.44 18.17 -5.68
C LYS A 115 21.33 18.31 -6.91
N LEU A 116 22.15 17.32 -7.27
CA LEU A 116 22.98 17.34 -8.49
C LEU A 116 22.13 17.56 -9.75
N GLU A 117 21.05 16.78 -9.90
CA GLU A 117 20.14 16.85 -11.04
C GLU A 117 19.44 18.21 -11.17
N PHE A 118 19.03 18.81 -10.05
CA PHE A 118 18.31 20.08 -10.07
C PHE A 118 19.20 21.33 -10.05
N THR A 119 20.48 21.21 -9.64
CA THR A 119 21.38 22.37 -9.48
C THR A 119 22.53 22.43 -10.47
N ASN A 120 22.70 21.43 -11.35
CA ASN A 120 23.84 21.31 -12.28
C ASN A 120 25.21 21.42 -11.58
N ALA A 121 25.27 21.14 -10.27
CA ALA A 121 26.51 21.12 -9.52
C ALA A 121 27.41 19.96 -10.01
N GLU A 122 28.74 20.13 -9.98
CA GLU A 122 29.68 19.07 -10.36
C GLU A 122 29.82 18.00 -9.26
N TYR A 123 29.58 18.39 -8.00
CA TYR A 123 29.61 17.51 -6.84
C TYR A 123 28.74 18.07 -5.71
N VAL A 124 28.31 17.19 -4.81
CA VAL A 124 27.61 17.55 -3.57
C VAL A 124 28.24 16.80 -2.40
N GLU A 125 28.58 17.52 -1.35
CA GLU A 125 28.98 16.94 -0.07
C GLU A 125 27.75 16.44 0.69
N PHE A 126 27.78 15.19 1.13
CA PHE A 126 26.64 14.55 1.81
C PHE A 126 26.98 14.05 3.22
N SER A 127 28.27 14.06 3.61
CA SER A 127 28.72 13.75 4.96
C SER A 127 29.94 14.58 5.33
N ASN A 128 29.71 15.65 6.10
CA ASN A 128 30.75 16.59 6.52
C ASN A 128 31.76 15.96 7.49
N ALA A 129 31.31 15.07 8.38
CA ALA A 129 32.20 14.42 9.36
C ALA A 129 33.25 13.50 8.73
N THR A 130 33.11 13.17 7.45
CA THR A 130 33.97 12.23 6.73
C THR A 130 34.41 12.78 5.36
N ASN A 131 34.15 14.06 5.08
CA ASN A 131 34.40 14.72 3.79
C ASN A 131 34.06 13.84 2.58
N ARG A 132 32.79 13.41 2.52
CA ARG A 132 32.30 12.54 1.44
C ARG A 132 31.43 13.29 0.46
N PHE A 133 31.73 13.09 -0.80
CA PHE A 133 31.12 13.77 -1.93
C PHE A 133 30.52 12.76 -2.89
N ILE A 134 29.48 13.18 -3.61
CA ILE A 134 28.93 12.44 -4.73
C ILE A 134 28.99 13.30 -5.99
N SER A 135 29.31 12.67 -7.11
CA SER A 135 29.44 13.31 -8.42
C SER A 135 28.82 12.44 -9.51
N GLU A 136 28.35 13.09 -10.56
CA GLU A 136 27.89 12.43 -11.78
C GLU A 136 29.08 11.97 -12.64
N ILE A 137 28.95 10.81 -13.26
CA ILE A 137 29.87 10.31 -14.28
C ILE A 137 29.48 10.96 -15.61
N LYS A 138 30.17 12.04 -15.99
CA LYS A 138 30.01 12.66 -17.30
C LYS A 138 30.66 11.79 -18.38
N SER A 139 30.11 11.82 -19.60
CA SER A 139 30.59 11.07 -20.78
C SER A 139 31.96 11.55 -21.32
N SER A 140 32.72 12.32 -20.54
CA SER A 140 34.06 12.79 -20.91
C SER A 140 35.09 11.67 -20.89
N ASP A 141 36.18 11.83 -21.66
CA ASP A 141 37.34 10.91 -21.65
C ASP A 141 37.92 10.67 -20.26
N ASP A 142 37.73 11.60 -19.32
CA ASP A 142 38.18 11.47 -17.94
C ASP A 142 37.01 11.38 -16.96
N ARG A 143 36.75 10.15 -16.47
CA ARG A 143 35.70 9.81 -15.51
C ARG A 143 35.80 10.58 -14.20
N TYR A 144 37.01 10.93 -13.75
CA TYR A 144 37.26 11.54 -12.45
C TYR A 144 37.79 12.98 -12.56
N SER A 145 37.52 13.64 -13.68
CA SER A 145 37.92 15.03 -13.95
C SER A 145 37.50 16.00 -12.84
N VAL A 146 36.30 15.83 -12.26
CA VAL A 146 35.82 16.66 -11.14
C VAL A 146 36.71 16.53 -9.89
N VAL A 147 37.18 15.32 -9.57
CA VAL A 147 38.06 15.09 -8.40
C VAL A 147 39.42 15.73 -8.65
N LYS A 148 39.97 15.55 -9.86
CA LYS A 148 41.25 16.15 -10.24
C LYS A 148 41.21 17.67 -10.19
N LYS A 149 40.12 18.27 -10.69
CA LYS A 149 39.87 19.71 -10.61
C LYS A 149 39.78 20.19 -9.15
N TYR A 150 38.96 19.52 -8.33
CA TYR A 150 38.78 19.85 -6.92
C TYR A 150 40.10 19.88 -6.13
N MET A 151 40.97 18.89 -6.39
CA MET A 151 42.27 18.76 -5.74
C MET A 151 43.29 19.78 -6.27
N SER A 152 43.31 20.01 -7.58
CA SER A 152 44.18 21.01 -8.22
C SER A 152 43.92 22.43 -7.70
N GLU A 153 42.63 22.79 -7.53
CA GLU A 153 42.22 24.06 -6.92
C GLU A 153 42.70 24.23 -5.46
N ARG A 154 43.12 23.13 -4.81
CA ARG A 154 43.66 23.07 -3.44
C ARG A 154 45.17 22.83 -3.39
N GLY A 155 45.86 22.99 -4.52
CA GLY A 155 47.32 22.88 -4.59
C GLY A 155 47.86 21.44 -4.65
N TRP A 156 47.02 20.48 -5.02
CA TRP A 156 47.43 19.08 -5.18
C TRP A 156 47.54 18.69 -6.65
N ALA A 157 48.68 18.15 -7.05
CA ALA A 157 48.92 17.64 -8.40
C ALA A 157 48.48 16.17 -8.50
N PHE A 158 47.74 15.83 -9.57
CA PHE A 158 47.40 14.44 -9.85
C PHE A 158 48.64 13.69 -10.32
N LYS A 159 48.93 12.54 -9.69
CA LYS A 159 50.07 11.70 -10.02
C LYS A 159 49.66 10.51 -10.88
N GLU A 160 48.82 9.64 -10.32
CA GLU A 160 48.38 8.41 -10.99
C GLU A 160 47.11 7.84 -10.35
N GLN A 161 46.55 6.82 -10.99
CA GLN A 161 45.40 6.07 -10.48
C GLN A 161 45.79 4.61 -10.24
N MET A 162 45.51 4.12 -9.03
CA MET A 162 45.67 2.72 -8.65
C MET A 162 44.32 2.13 -8.27
N GLY A 163 43.70 1.38 -9.20
CA GLY A 163 42.37 0.83 -9.00
C GLY A 163 41.32 1.94 -8.78
N SER A 164 40.74 1.99 -7.59
CA SER A 164 39.79 3.01 -7.16
C SER A 164 40.41 4.19 -6.40
N GLY A 165 41.73 4.16 -6.15
CA GLY A 165 42.46 5.26 -5.52
C GLY A 165 43.05 6.22 -6.54
N LEU A 166 42.82 7.52 -6.37
CA LEU A 166 43.47 8.59 -7.12
C LEU A 166 44.56 9.19 -6.23
N ILE A 167 45.81 9.07 -6.67
CA ILE A 167 46.97 9.54 -5.92
C ILE A 167 47.27 10.98 -6.33
N PHE A 168 47.34 11.85 -5.35
CA PHE A 168 47.72 13.25 -5.51
C PHE A 168 48.93 13.57 -4.64
N GLU A 169 49.76 14.51 -5.08
CA GLU A 169 50.93 14.96 -4.33
C GLU A 169 51.04 16.48 -4.32
N ASN A 170 51.63 17.00 -3.25
CA ASN A 170 52.10 18.39 -3.15
C ASN A 170 53.57 18.38 -2.68
N GLU A 171 54.14 19.55 -2.37
CA GLU A 171 55.55 19.63 -1.94
C GLU A 171 55.87 18.90 -0.63
N ALA A 172 54.86 18.61 0.21
CA ALA A 172 55.04 18.04 1.53
C ALA A 172 54.74 16.53 1.58
N GLU A 173 53.72 16.06 0.86
CA GLU A 173 53.17 14.70 1.04
C GLU A 173 52.31 14.21 -0.14
N GLN A 174 51.84 12.96 -0.01
CA GLN A 174 50.87 12.33 -0.90
C GLN A 174 49.55 12.04 -0.16
N ILE A 175 48.45 12.17 -0.89
CA ILE A 175 47.11 11.83 -0.43
C ILE A 175 46.43 10.91 -1.45
N VAL A 176 45.65 9.95 -0.96
CA VAL A 176 44.86 9.05 -1.80
C VAL A 176 43.39 9.44 -1.66
N ILE A 177 42.76 9.79 -2.77
CA ILE A 177 41.31 9.99 -2.84
C ILE A 177 40.68 8.68 -3.29
N GLU A 178 39.94 8.05 -2.38
CA GLU A 178 39.18 6.85 -2.71
C GLU A 178 37.93 7.21 -3.51
N THR A 179 37.67 6.45 -4.57
CA THR A 179 36.45 6.55 -5.38
C THR A 179 35.66 5.25 -5.30
N ARG A 180 34.33 5.34 -5.36
CA ARG A 180 33.46 4.16 -5.38
C ARG A 180 32.28 4.39 -6.31
N LEU A 181 32.02 3.43 -7.19
CA LEU A 181 30.83 3.44 -8.01
C LEU A 181 29.59 3.22 -7.12
N TYR A 182 28.64 4.15 -7.16
CA TYR A 182 27.38 4.05 -6.41
C TYR A 182 26.25 3.53 -7.31
N THR A 183 26.09 4.15 -8.49
CA THR A 183 25.28 3.60 -9.59
C THR A 183 26.05 3.74 -10.90
N LYS A 184 25.46 3.30 -12.03
CA LYS A 184 26.06 3.51 -13.35
C LYS A 184 26.35 4.99 -13.70
N ASN A 185 25.66 5.93 -13.06
CA ASN A 185 25.74 7.35 -13.37
C ASN A 185 26.39 8.19 -12.26
N TYR A 186 26.58 7.65 -11.05
CA TYR A 186 27.17 8.41 -9.94
C TYR A 186 28.24 7.61 -9.23
N PHE A 187 29.24 8.33 -8.74
CA PHE A 187 30.28 7.79 -7.90
C PHE A 187 30.48 8.68 -6.67
N ILE A 188 30.87 8.03 -5.58
CA ILE A 188 31.22 8.66 -4.32
C ILE A 188 32.74 8.78 -4.25
N TRP A 189 33.22 9.84 -3.62
CA TRP A 189 34.64 10.02 -3.34
C TRP A 189 34.84 10.71 -1.99
N SER A 190 35.97 10.44 -1.34
CA SER A 190 36.27 10.94 0.01
C SER A 190 37.66 11.54 0.09
N VAL A 191 37.74 12.70 0.74
CA VAL A 191 39.00 13.36 1.04
C VAL A 191 39.33 13.06 2.51
N PRO A 192 40.37 12.27 2.80
CA PRO A 192 40.69 11.95 4.19
C PRO A 192 41.04 13.24 4.97
N GLU A 193 40.47 13.40 6.15
CA GLU A 193 40.96 14.42 7.09
C GLU A 193 42.36 14.01 7.55
N LYS A 194 43.28 14.95 7.58
CA LYS A 194 44.58 14.72 8.22
C LYS A 194 44.29 14.41 9.68
N GLU A 195 44.56 13.19 10.13
CA GLU A 195 44.60 12.89 11.55
C GLU A 195 45.59 13.87 12.18
N THR A 196 45.11 14.82 12.97
CA THR A 196 45.98 15.59 13.84
C THR A 196 46.54 14.63 14.87
N GLU A 197 47.84 14.32 14.78
CA GLU A 197 48.62 13.46 15.69
C GLU A 197 48.70 13.99 17.15
N GLU A 198 47.65 14.61 17.71
CA GLU A 198 47.68 15.21 19.05
C GLU A 198 47.06 14.35 20.16
N THR A 199 46.57 13.14 19.88
CA THR A 199 45.90 12.32 20.93
C THR A 199 46.69 11.13 21.48
N PHE A 200 47.90 10.85 20.98
CA PHE A 200 48.72 9.74 21.52
C PHE A 200 49.71 10.13 22.63
N PHE A 201 49.92 11.42 22.92
CA PHE A 201 50.93 11.84 23.93
C PHE A 201 50.40 12.14 25.34
N ASN A 202 49.08 12.12 25.58
CA ASN A 202 48.50 12.44 26.89
C ASN A 202 48.09 11.22 27.73
N ALA A 203 48.61 10.03 27.40
CA ALA A 203 48.49 8.83 28.23
C ALA A 203 49.88 8.35 28.68
N THR A 204 50.55 9.15 29.51
CA THR A 204 51.63 8.66 30.38
C THR A 204 51.49 9.24 31.77
#